data_AF-A0A7C7C2X9-F1
#
_entry.id   AF-A0A7C7C2X9-F1
#
_cell.length_a   1.000
_cell.length_b   1.000
_cell.length_c   1.000
_cell.angle_alpha   90.00
_cell.angle_beta   90.00
_cell.angle_gamma   90.00
#
_symmetry.space_group_name_H-M   'P 1'
#
loop_
_entity.id
_entity.type
_entity.pdbx_description
1 polymer ?
#
loop_
_entity_poly.entity_id
_entity_poly.type
_entity_poly.pdbx_seq_one_letter_code
_entity_poly.pdbx_strand_id
1 'polypeptide(L)'
;ARFFWEADRKILLESRLNRLDTLLFHKRLGSYREKSVRIEKLAGWIVEKVFGRIDARADTCMAARLAKADLVTEMVGEFGELQGIMGGIYALEHQLPEPVWKAIYHHYLPVSPEPTSRPTAVDLGTGAVTWAAVALADKLDTIVGLFSVGERPTGSRDPFGLRRQAHGIFRILLDLPELTGLTVRPSCDELLAAAALPFESWKADANVRGAVATFMLERLHYVLDQRGHDIRNVRAVIGATGSGVKPLEARRKLEVLPDFTESSDFKQLAMAFKRVRNIACDLSDADYNEAERSQPDLNGLLTEDAERQLLAEVEARQPVIEDVIDAGEDFRRGFSEAAKFGPAVNRFFAEVFVMVDDPVIRVARLRLMKRLERLILQLADVSEIVVEVGEDDASHVTEGVGNVTRSE
;
A
#
# COMPACT_ATOMS: atom_id res chain seq x y z
N ALA A 1 -8.03 -31.13 -26.78
CA ALA A 1 -8.57 -29.77 -26.96
C ALA A 1 -9.94 -29.73 -27.65
N ARG A 2 -10.06 -29.96 -28.98
CA ARG A 2 -11.35 -29.77 -29.72
C ARG A 2 -12.55 -30.50 -29.12
N PHE A 3 -12.36 -31.76 -28.71
CA PHE A 3 -13.41 -32.56 -28.08
C PHE A 3 -13.99 -31.90 -26.80
N PHE A 4 -13.11 -31.46 -25.89
CA PHE A 4 -13.53 -30.78 -24.65
C PHE A 4 -14.22 -29.45 -24.93
N TRP A 5 -13.71 -28.67 -25.88
CA TRP A 5 -14.31 -27.41 -26.32
C TRP A 5 -15.75 -27.61 -26.83
N GLU A 6 -15.97 -28.60 -27.70
CA GLU A 6 -17.29 -28.91 -28.25
C GLU A 6 -18.26 -29.42 -27.18
N ALA A 7 -17.77 -30.14 -26.17
CA ALA A 7 -18.57 -30.57 -25.04
C ALA A 7 -18.97 -29.39 -24.14
N ASP A 8 -18.01 -28.54 -23.78
CA ASP A 8 -18.23 -27.42 -22.87
C ASP A 8 -19.17 -26.36 -23.46
N ARG A 9 -19.11 -26.08 -24.76
CA ARG A 9 -20.01 -25.09 -25.40
C ARG A 9 -21.49 -25.40 -25.34
N LYS A 10 -21.86 -26.64 -24.99
CA LYS A 10 -23.27 -27.07 -24.89
C LYS A 10 -23.95 -26.58 -23.61
N ILE A 11 -23.18 -26.13 -22.62
CA ILE A 11 -23.68 -25.71 -21.31
C ILE A 11 -23.25 -24.26 -21.09
N LEU A 12 -24.12 -23.44 -20.49
CA LEU A 12 -23.79 -22.05 -20.15
C LEU A 12 -22.88 -21.98 -18.90
N LEU A 13 -22.06 -20.93 -18.79
CA LEU A 13 -21.22 -20.72 -17.60
C LEU A 13 -22.06 -20.59 -16.33
N GLU A 14 -23.18 -19.88 -16.40
CA GLU A 14 -24.06 -19.67 -15.25
C GLU A 14 -24.64 -21.00 -14.72
N SER A 15 -24.99 -21.92 -15.63
CA SER A 15 -25.47 -23.27 -15.27
C SER A 15 -24.43 -24.12 -14.53
N ARG A 16 -23.15 -23.75 -14.59
CA ARG A 16 -22.05 -24.46 -13.89
C ARG A 16 -21.84 -24.01 -12.46
N LEU A 17 -22.45 -22.90 -12.03
CA LEU A 17 -22.19 -22.33 -10.71
C LEU A 17 -22.46 -23.31 -9.57
N ASN A 18 -23.51 -24.13 -9.65
CA ASN A 18 -23.83 -25.14 -8.64
C ASN A 18 -22.78 -26.28 -8.59
N ARG A 19 -22.09 -26.55 -9.70
CA ARG A 19 -20.99 -27.54 -9.70
C ARG A 19 -19.77 -27.03 -8.95
N LEU A 20 -19.62 -25.72 -8.72
CA LEU A 20 -18.52 -25.20 -7.91
C LEU A 20 -18.60 -25.62 -6.44
N ASP A 21 -19.76 -26.08 -5.96
CA ASP A 21 -19.89 -26.66 -4.62
C ASP A 21 -19.11 -27.98 -4.48
N THR A 22 -18.85 -28.68 -5.58
CA THR A 22 -18.07 -29.93 -5.55
C THR A 22 -16.56 -29.69 -5.51
N LEU A 23 -16.10 -28.47 -5.77
CA LEU A 23 -14.68 -28.12 -5.75
C LEU A 23 -14.32 -27.41 -4.45
N LEU A 24 -13.52 -28.07 -3.63
CA LEU A 24 -13.04 -27.50 -2.37
C LEU A 24 -11.99 -26.42 -2.65
N PHE A 25 -12.23 -25.19 -2.18
CA PHE A 25 -11.20 -24.15 -2.17
C PHE A 25 -10.22 -24.38 -1.02
N HIS A 26 -10.74 -24.56 0.19
CA HIS A 26 -9.96 -24.95 1.36
C HIS A 26 -10.85 -25.57 2.43
N LYS A 27 -10.36 -26.57 3.18
CA LYS A 27 -11.14 -27.32 4.19
C LYS A 27 -11.89 -26.43 5.20
N ARG A 28 -11.31 -25.28 5.54
CA ARG A 28 -11.86 -24.30 6.49
C ARG A 28 -12.48 -23.05 5.85
N LEU A 29 -12.38 -22.88 4.53
CA LEU A 29 -12.91 -21.71 3.80
C LEU A 29 -14.00 -22.07 2.79
N GLY A 30 -14.31 -23.36 2.68
CA GLY A 30 -15.42 -23.85 1.89
C GLY A 30 -15.08 -24.18 0.44
N SER A 31 -16.13 -24.19 -0.38
CA SER A 31 -16.06 -24.49 -1.81
C SER A 31 -15.68 -23.26 -2.66
N TYR A 32 -15.38 -23.50 -3.94
CA TYR A 32 -15.23 -22.41 -4.91
C TYR A 32 -16.53 -21.65 -5.15
N ARG A 33 -17.71 -22.25 -4.90
CA ARG A 33 -18.99 -21.55 -4.94
C ARG A 33 -19.07 -20.48 -3.84
N GLU A 34 -18.72 -20.85 -2.61
CA GLU A 34 -18.69 -19.92 -1.48
C GLU A 34 -17.66 -18.82 -1.71
N LYS A 35 -16.49 -19.16 -2.28
CA LYS A 35 -15.50 -18.19 -2.71
C LYS A 35 -16.04 -17.21 -3.75
N SER A 36 -16.71 -17.68 -4.81
CA SER A 36 -17.32 -16.81 -5.83
C SER A 36 -18.34 -15.84 -5.23
N VAL A 37 -19.13 -16.27 -4.25
CA VAL A 37 -20.07 -15.38 -3.54
C VAL A 37 -19.35 -14.29 -2.74
N ARG A 38 -18.23 -14.61 -2.09
CA ARG A 38 -17.42 -13.62 -1.36
C ARG A 38 -16.77 -12.62 -2.32
N ILE A 39 -16.21 -13.10 -3.44
CA ILE A 39 -15.60 -12.26 -4.48
C ILE A 39 -16.65 -11.34 -5.10
N GLU A 40 -17.86 -11.84 -5.40
CA GLU A 40 -18.95 -11.02 -5.94
C GLU A 40 -19.30 -9.84 -5.03
N LYS A 41 -19.46 -10.10 -3.74
CA LYS A 41 -19.76 -9.05 -2.74
C LYS A 41 -18.63 -8.05 -2.64
N LEU A 42 -17.39 -8.53 -2.54
CA LEU A 42 -16.22 -7.68 -2.37
C LEU A 42 -15.94 -6.85 -3.64
N ALA A 43 -15.99 -7.44 -4.83
CA ALA A 43 -15.78 -6.74 -6.09
C ALA A 43 -16.86 -5.66 -6.31
N GLY A 44 -18.12 -5.98 -6.00
CA GLY A 44 -19.22 -5.01 -6.03
C GLY A 44 -19.01 -3.84 -5.07
N TRP A 45 -18.46 -4.12 -3.87
CA TRP A 45 -18.11 -3.07 -2.93
C TRP A 45 -16.91 -2.24 -3.40
N ILE A 46 -15.85 -2.86 -3.94
CA ILE A 46 -14.67 -2.16 -4.46
C ILE A 46 -15.09 -1.20 -5.58
N VAL A 47 -15.81 -1.68 -6.59
CA VAL A 47 -16.16 -0.85 -7.74
C VAL A 47 -17.09 0.31 -7.37
N GLU A 48 -17.99 0.10 -6.41
CA GLU A 48 -18.93 1.12 -5.97
C GLU A 48 -18.31 2.12 -4.99
N LYS A 49 -17.71 1.63 -3.89
CA LYS A 49 -17.27 2.46 -2.76
C LYS A 49 -15.85 2.97 -2.91
N VAL A 50 -14.96 2.16 -3.50
CA VAL A 50 -13.54 2.52 -3.64
C VAL A 50 -13.29 3.22 -4.97
N PHE A 51 -13.83 2.68 -6.06
CA PHE A 51 -13.62 3.24 -7.40
C PHE A 51 -14.63 4.32 -7.77
N GLY A 52 -15.75 4.44 -7.05
CA GLY A 52 -16.80 5.42 -7.35
C GLY A 52 -17.53 5.15 -8.67
N ARG A 53 -17.48 3.91 -9.19
CA ARG A 53 -18.02 3.50 -10.50
C ARG A 53 -19.26 2.64 -10.33
N ILE A 54 -20.32 3.24 -9.80
CA ILE A 54 -21.62 2.57 -9.60
C ILE A 54 -22.19 2.00 -10.92
N ASP A 55 -21.92 2.66 -12.04
CA ASP A 55 -22.32 2.24 -13.39
C ASP A 55 -21.72 0.89 -13.80
N ALA A 56 -20.51 0.57 -13.34
CA ALA A 56 -19.82 -0.70 -13.62
C ALA A 56 -20.18 -1.83 -12.64
N ARG A 57 -21.03 -1.56 -11.64
CA ARG A 57 -21.31 -2.52 -10.55
C ARG A 57 -22.00 -3.80 -11.03
N ALA A 58 -22.98 -3.68 -11.93
CA ALA A 58 -23.73 -4.83 -12.43
C ALA A 58 -22.80 -5.81 -13.16
N ASP A 59 -21.99 -5.30 -14.09
CA ASP A 59 -21.01 -6.08 -14.84
C ASP A 59 -19.94 -6.68 -13.91
N THR A 60 -19.49 -5.92 -12.91
CA THR A 60 -18.50 -6.39 -11.93
C THR A 60 -19.02 -7.55 -11.08
N CYS A 61 -20.24 -7.45 -10.56
CA CYS A 61 -20.85 -8.55 -9.81
C CYS A 61 -21.06 -9.78 -10.70
N MET A 62 -21.50 -9.59 -11.94
CA MET A 62 -21.66 -10.70 -12.89
C MET A 62 -20.33 -11.38 -13.20
N ALA A 63 -19.29 -10.61 -13.52
CA ALA A 63 -17.95 -11.11 -13.80
C ALA A 63 -17.37 -11.87 -12.59
N ALA A 64 -17.44 -11.30 -11.39
CA ALA A 64 -16.97 -11.92 -10.16
C ALA A 64 -17.68 -13.25 -9.86
N ARG A 65 -19.00 -13.31 -10.05
CA ARG A 65 -19.80 -14.52 -9.84
C ARG A 65 -19.36 -15.65 -10.77
N LEU A 66 -19.09 -15.32 -12.04
CA LEU A 66 -18.74 -16.27 -13.09
C LEU A 66 -17.23 -16.57 -13.19
N ALA A 67 -16.37 -15.78 -12.52
CA ALA A 67 -14.91 -15.82 -12.69
C ALA A 67 -14.27 -17.20 -12.47
N LYS A 68 -14.89 -18.04 -11.64
CA LYS A 68 -14.40 -19.40 -11.33
C LYS A 68 -15.22 -20.52 -11.96
N ALA A 69 -16.25 -20.19 -12.73
CA ALA A 69 -17.20 -21.16 -13.28
C ALA A 69 -16.56 -22.12 -14.30
N ASP A 70 -15.41 -21.75 -14.86
CA ASP A 70 -14.67 -22.60 -15.77
C ASP A 70 -13.88 -23.72 -15.08
N LEU A 71 -13.64 -23.65 -13.77
CA LEU A 71 -12.93 -24.70 -13.01
C LEU A 71 -13.60 -26.08 -13.07
N VAL A 72 -14.89 -26.13 -13.40
CA VAL A 72 -15.69 -27.37 -13.56
C VAL A 72 -15.95 -27.73 -15.01
N THR A 73 -15.25 -27.08 -15.94
CA THR A 73 -15.27 -27.43 -17.37
C THR A 73 -14.32 -28.57 -17.65
N GLU A 74 -14.63 -29.38 -18.67
CA GLU A 74 -13.75 -30.48 -19.07
C GLU A 74 -12.42 -29.94 -19.61
N MET A 75 -12.44 -28.79 -20.29
CA MET A 75 -11.22 -28.13 -20.78
C MET A 75 -10.27 -27.77 -19.63
N VAL A 76 -10.75 -27.14 -18.56
CA VAL A 76 -9.88 -26.76 -17.43
C VAL A 76 -9.51 -27.98 -16.58
N GLY A 77 -10.37 -29.00 -16.54
CA GLY A 77 -10.04 -30.28 -15.89
C GLY A 77 -8.81 -30.96 -16.53
N GLU A 78 -8.69 -30.90 -17.85
CA GLU A 78 -7.53 -31.44 -18.58
C GLU A 78 -6.36 -30.45 -18.66
N PHE A 79 -6.65 -29.14 -18.81
CA PHE A 79 -5.67 -28.08 -19.04
C PHE A 79 -5.82 -26.98 -17.96
N GLY A 80 -5.35 -27.28 -16.75
CA GLY A 80 -5.50 -26.39 -15.59
C GLY A 80 -4.84 -25.01 -15.73
N GLU A 81 -3.89 -24.86 -16.64
CA GLU A 81 -3.27 -23.58 -17.02
C GLU A 81 -4.22 -22.63 -17.76
N LEU A 82 -5.31 -23.15 -18.33
CA LEU A 82 -6.29 -22.36 -19.08
C LEU A 82 -7.43 -21.79 -18.21
N GLN A 83 -7.34 -21.92 -16.89
CA GLN A 83 -8.29 -21.32 -15.96
C GLN A 83 -8.35 -19.80 -16.10
N GLY A 84 -9.54 -19.22 -15.94
CA GLY A 84 -9.85 -17.83 -16.25
C GLY A 84 -9.94 -17.56 -17.75
N ILE A 85 -8.94 -17.98 -18.53
CA ILE A 85 -8.87 -17.82 -19.99
C ILE A 85 -10.09 -18.47 -20.65
N MET A 86 -10.34 -19.75 -20.36
CA MET A 86 -11.51 -20.45 -20.90
C MET A 86 -12.81 -19.86 -20.38
N GLY A 87 -12.86 -19.44 -19.11
CA GLY A 87 -14.00 -18.69 -18.57
C GLY A 87 -14.33 -17.44 -19.40
N GLY A 88 -13.33 -16.65 -19.76
CA GLY A 88 -13.52 -15.47 -20.59
C GLY A 88 -13.96 -15.80 -22.01
N ILE A 89 -13.34 -16.82 -22.62
CA ILE A 89 -13.71 -17.28 -23.97
C ILE A 89 -15.16 -17.79 -23.99
N TYR A 90 -15.57 -18.60 -23.00
CA TYR A 90 -16.94 -19.08 -22.90
C TYR A 90 -17.93 -17.94 -22.64
N ALA A 91 -17.57 -16.95 -21.83
CA ALA A 91 -18.39 -15.75 -21.62
C ALA A 91 -18.59 -14.95 -22.91
N LEU A 92 -17.55 -14.80 -23.73
CA LEU A 92 -17.62 -14.16 -25.04
C LEU A 92 -18.53 -14.94 -26.01
N GLU A 93 -18.38 -16.27 -26.09
CA GLU A 93 -19.23 -17.13 -26.93
C GLU A 93 -20.71 -17.05 -26.51
N HIS A 94 -20.97 -16.89 -25.22
CA HIS A 94 -22.32 -16.67 -24.68
C HIS A 94 -22.81 -15.22 -24.83
N GLN A 95 -22.09 -14.37 -25.56
CA GLN A 95 -22.45 -12.98 -25.85
C GLN A 95 -22.62 -12.12 -24.59
N LEU A 96 -21.86 -12.42 -23.53
CA LEU A 96 -21.81 -11.55 -22.36
C LEU A 96 -21.12 -10.22 -22.69
N PRO A 97 -21.42 -9.12 -21.97
CA PRO A 97 -20.82 -7.82 -22.22
C PRO A 97 -19.30 -7.85 -22.20
N GLU A 98 -18.67 -6.98 -22.98
CA GLU A 98 -17.20 -6.86 -23.03
C GLU A 98 -16.54 -6.69 -21.66
N PRO A 99 -17.06 -5.83 -20.77
CA PRO A 99 -16.49 -5.70 -19.43
C PRO A 99 -16.50 -7.00 -18.63
N VAL A 100 -17.51 -7.85 -18.85
CA VAL A 100 -17.69 -9.11 -18.10
C VAL A 100 -16.70 -10.16 -18.58
N TRP A 101 -16.69 -10.48 -19.88
CA TRP A 101 -15.86 -11.57 -20.38
C TRP A 101 -14.37 -11.24 -20.29
N LYS A 102 -13.96 -9.97 -20.50
CA LYS A 102 -12.57 -9.54 -20.33
C LYS A 102 -12.12 -9.61 -18.88
N ALA A 103 -12.98 -9.19 -17.94
CA ALA A 103 -12.67 -9.32 -16.53
C ALA A 103 -12.47 -10.79 -16.15
N ILE A 104 -13.35 -11.69 -16.58
CA ILE A 104 -13.19 -13.14 -16.35
C ILE A 104 -11.89 -13.66 -16.99
N TYR A 105 -11.59 -13.26 -18.23
CA TYR A 105 -10.38 -13.71 -18.94
C TYR A 105 -9.10 -13.33 -18.18
N HIS A 106 -9.02 -12.09 -17.68
CA HIS A 106 -7.79 -11.53 -17.14
C HIS A 106 -7.71 -11.52 -15.60
N HIS A 107 -8.74 -11.94 -14.85
CA HIS A 107 -8.80 -11.70 -13.39
C HIS A 107 -7.65 -12.32 -12.58
N TYR A 108 -7.00 -13.38 -13.07
CA TYR A 108 -5.83 -13.96 -12.40
C TYR A 108 -4.61 -13.06 -12.51
N LEU A 109 -4.50 -12.25 -13.56
CA LEU A 109 -3.38 -11.33 -13.77
C LEU A 109 -3.47 -10.12 -12.83
N PRO A 110 -2.33 -9.57 -12.36
CA PRO A 110 -0.97 -10.04 -12.61
C PRO A 110 -0.60 -11.26 -11.75
N VAL A 111 0.21 -12.17 -12.32
CA VAL A 111 0.66 -13.42 -11.68
C VAL A 111 2.15 -13.48 -11.34
N SER A 112 2.97 -12.57 -11.89
CA SER A 112 4.43 -12.52 -11.73
C SER A 112 4.88 -11.09 -11.41
N PRO A 113 6.10 -10.85 -10.89
CA PRO A 113 6.67 -9.51 -10.80
C PRO A 113 7.00 -8.89 -12.17
N GLU A 114 7.14 -9.70 -13.22
CA GLU A 114 7.61 -9.23 -14.54
C GLU A 114 6.63 -8.23 -15.20
N PRO A 115 7.12 -7.13 -15.81
CA PRO A 115 6.32 -6.14 -16.55
C PRO A 115 5.30 -6.73 -17.54
N THR A 116 5.63 -7.84 -18.20
CA THR A 116 4.83 -8.53 -19.21
C THR A 116 3.65 -9.33 -18.65
N SER A 117 3.60 -9.55 -17.33
CA SER A 117 2.56 -10.38 -16.71
C SER A 117 1.29 -9.62 -16.31
N ARG A 118 1.21 -8.32 -16.59
CA ARG A 118 0.00 -7.50 -16.42
C ARG A 118 -0.69 -7.31 -17.78
N PRO A 119 -2.03 -7.29 -17.84
CA PRO A 119 -2.72 -6.87 -19.05
C PRO A 119 -2.47 -5.38 -19.30
N THR A 120 -2.54 -4.97 -20.55
CA THR A 120 -2.49 -3.56 -20.94
C THR A 120 -3.88 -2.94 -20.92
N ALA A 121 -3.96 -1.60 -20.89
CA ALA A 121 -5.23 -0.89 -21.05
C ALA A 121 -5.95 -1.28 -22.36
N VAL A 122 -5.19 -1.61 -23.42
CA VAL A 122 -5.73 -2.06 -24.70
C VAL A 122 -6.38 -3.45 -24.57
N ASP A 123 -5.70 -4.39 -23.91
CA ASP A 123 -6.25 -5.73 -23.66
C ASP A 123 -7.58 -5.64 -22.90
N LEU A 124 -7.60 -4.80 -21.86
CA LEU A 124 -8.75 -4.63 -20.97
C LEU A 124 -9.91 -3.85 -21.61
N GLY A 125 -9.62 -2.87 -22.48
CA GLY A 125 -10.63 -2.02 -23.12
C GLY A 125 -11.65 -1.46 -22.12
N THR A 126 -12.93 -1.64 -22.42
CA THR A 126 -14.03 -1.17 -21.55
C THR A 126 -14.14 -1.97 -20.24
N GLY A 127 -13.48 -3.11 -20.13
CA GLY A 127 -13.47 -3.97 -18.95
C GLY A 127 -12.44 -3.64 -17.89
N ALA A 128 -11.62 -2.59 -18.07
CA ALA A 128 -10.51 -2.30 -17.15
C ALA A 128 -10.93 -2.10 -15.69
N VAL A 129 -11.98 -1.31 -15.45
CA VAL A 129 -12.49 -1.07 -14.09
C VAL A 129 -13.07 -2.35 -13.47
N THR A 130 -13.88 -3.06 -14.25
CA THR A 130 -14.49 -4.35 -13.88
C THR A 130 -13.41 -5.38 -13.52
N TRP A 131 -12.41 -5.53 -14.38
CA TRP A 131 -11.26 -6.41 -14.16
C TRP A 131 -10.51 -6.05 -12.88
N ALA A 132 -10.17 -4.78 -12.69
CA ALA A 132 -9.41 -4.35 -11.52
C ALA A 132 -10.15 -4.70 -10.22
N ALA A 133 -11.46 -4.46 -10.17
CA ALA A 133 -12.28 -4.80 -9.00
C ALA A 133 -12.35 -6.31 -8.75
N VAL A 134 -12.57 -7.12 -9.79
CA VAL A 134 -12.65 -8.59 -9.68
C VAL A 134 -11.30 -9.19 -9.28
N ALA A 135 -10.21 -8.76 -9.92
CA ALA A 135 -8.85 -9.23 -9.65
C ALA A 135 -8.40 -8.88 -8.23
N LEU A 136 -8.67 -7.65 -7.77
CA LEU A 136 -8.40 -7.25 -6.39
C LEU A 136 -9.22 -8.10 -5.41
N ALA A 137 -10.53 -8.26 -5.66
CA ALA A 137 -11.40 -9.02 -4.77
C ALA A 137 -10.96 -10.49 -4.61
N ASP A 138 -10.61 -11.17 -5.70
CA ASP A 138 -10.14 -12.57 -5.65
C ASP A 138 -8.83 -12.72 -4.87
N LYS A 139 -7.88 -11.82 -5.10
CA LYS A 139 -6.57 -11.82 -4.42
C LYS A 139 -6.72 -11.49 -2.93
N LEU A 140 -7.51 -10.48 -2.58
CA LEU A 140 -7.79 -10.08 -1.20
C LEU A 140 -8.54 -11.17 -0.43
N ASP A 141 -9.60 -11.75 -1.00
CA ASP A 141 -10.33 -12.88 -0.38
C ASP A 141 -9.38 -14.06 -0.09
N THR A 142 -8.50 -14.38 -1.04
CA THR A 142 -7.53 -15.47 -0.89
C THR A 142 -6.54 -15.19 0.25
N ILE A 143 -5.93 -14.00 0.29
CA ILE A 143 -4.94 -13.63 1.31
C ILE A 143 -5.59 -13.61 2.69
N VAL A 144 -6.69 -12.88 2.84
CA VAL A 144 -7.34 -12.71 4.14
C VAL A 144 -7.94 -14.03 4.63
N GLY A 145 -8.56 -14.81 3.74
CA GLY A 145 -9.13 -16.11 4.06
C GLY A 145 -8.07 -17.10 4.52
N LEU A 146 -6.95 -17.23 3.81
CA LEU A 146 -5.90 -18.19 4.17
C LEU A 146 -5.20 -17.82 5.48
N PHE A 147 -4.89 -16.53 5.70
CA PHE A 147 -4.35 -16.08 6.98
C PHE A 147 -5.32 -16.32 8.14
N SER A 148 -6.63 -16.16 7.90
CA SER A 148 -7.71 -16.41 8.87
C SER A 148 -7.77 -17.87 9.34
N VAL A 149 -7.29 -18.81 8.52
CA VAL A 149 -7.25 -20.25 8.87
C VAL A 149 -5.85 -20.74 9.21
N GLY A 150 -4.89 -19.83 9.38
CA GLY A 150 -3.52 -20.14 9.81
C GLY A 150 -2.57 -20.53 8.66
N GLU A 151 -3.02 -20.47 7.41
CA GLU A 151 -2.19 -20.76 6.24
C GLU A 151 -1.38 -19.52 5.87
N ARG A 152 -0.12 -19.49 6.32
CA ARG A 152 0.81 -18.36 6.12
C ARG A 152 2.04 -18.82 5.33
N PRO A 153 2.65 -17.95 4.50
CA PRO A 153 3.93 -18.26 3.89
C PRO A 153 5.02 -18.38 4.96
N THR A 154 5.91 -19.36 4.83
CA THR A 154 7.00 -19.61 5.80
C THR A 154 8.33 -19.77 5.08
N GLY A 155 9.33 -18.96 5.42
CA GLY A 155 10.64 -19.01 4.75
C GLY A 155 10.48 -18.92 3.22
N SER A 156 11.08 -19.84 2.47
CA SER A 156 10.91 -19.93 1.02
C SER A 156 9.57 -20.53 0.56
N ARG A 157 8.82 -21.20 1.44
CA ARG A 157 7.59 -21.94 1.10
C ARG A 157 6.38 -21.00 1.01
N ASP A 158 5.69 -21.04 -0.13
CA ASP A 158 4.43 -20.34 -0.38
C ASP A 158 3.49 -21.24 -1.20
N PRO A 159 2.82 -22.22 -0.54
CA PRO A 159 2.09 -23.28 -1.25
C PRO A 159 0.86 -22.75 -1.99
N PHE A 160 0.27 -21.65 -1.52
CA PHE A 160 -0.91 -21.02 -2.11
C PHE A 160 -0.57 -19.79 -2.97
N GLY A 161 0.71 -19.45 -3.14
CA GLY A 161 1.15 -18.31 -3.95
C GLY A 161 0.70 -16.95 -3.41
N LEU A 162 0.56 -16.80 -2.09
CA LEU A 162 0.12 -15.57 -1.42
C LEU A 162 1.02 -14.38 -1.75
N ARG A 163 2.33 -14.59 -1.90
CA ARG A 163 3.27 -13.52 -2.29
C ARG A 163 2.95 -13.01 -3.69
N ARG A 164 2.70 -13.91 -4.63
CA ARG A 164 2.32 -13.55 -6.01
C ARG A 164 0.99 -12.81 -6.05
N GLN A 165 0.02 -13.25 -5.24
CA GLN A 165 -1.28 -12.58 -5.14
C GLN A 165 -1.14 -11.15 -4.59
N ALA A 166 -0.36 -10.97 -3.53
CA ALA A 166 -0.09 -9.64 -2.95
C ALA A 166 0.66 -8.73 -3.92
N HIS A 167 1.66 -9.23 -4.65
CA HIS A 167 2.31 -8.46 -5.70
C HIS A 167 1.31 -8.05 -6.80
N GLY A 168 0.41 -8.97 -7.18
CA GLY A 168 -0.67 -8.68 -8.13
C GLY A 168 -1.55 -7.52 -7.67
N ILE A 169 -1.97 -7.51 -6.39
CA ILE A 169 -2.74 -6.41 -5.79
C ILE A 169 -1.99 -5.09 -5.92
N PHE A 170 -0.74 -5.03 -5.48
CA PHE A 170 0.01 -3.77 -5.49
C PHE A 170 0.25 -3.26 -6.90
N ARG A 171 0.51 -4.13 -7.87
CA ARG A 171 0.67 -3.69 -9.25
C ARG A 171 -0.61 -3.10 -9.82
N ILE A 172 -1.77 -3.70 -9.52
CA ILE A 172 -3.06 -3.11 -9.91
C ILE A 172 -3.24 -1.73 -9.27
N LEU A 173 -2.96 -1.58 -7.97
CA LEU A 173 -3.17 -0.32 -7.25
C LEU A 173 -2.17 0.78 -7.65
N LEU A 174 -0.92 0.42 -7.88
CA LEU A 174 0.15 1.34 -8.30
C LEU A 174 -0.06 1.85 -9.73
N ASP A 175 -0.56 0.98 -10.61
CA ASP A 175 -0.78 1.27 -12.04
C ASP A 175 -2.25 1.57 -12.35
N LEU A 176 -3.07 1.80 -11.33
CA LEU A 176 -4.52 1.99 -11.47
C LEU A 176 -4.87 3.10 -12.47
N PRO A 177 -4.21 4.29 -12.44
CA PRO A 177 -4.46 5.33 -13.43
C PRO A 177 -4.13 4.89 -14.86
N GLU A 178 -3.00 4.24 -15.07
CA GLU A 178 -2.53 3.81 -16.39
C GLU A 178 -3.39 2.67 -16.97
N LEU A 179 -3.96 1.82 -16.11
CA LEU A 179 -4.79 0.69 -16.50
C LEU A 179 -6.26 1.07 -16.70
N THR A 180 -6.79 1.98 -15.88
CA THR A 180 -8.25 2.22 -15.78
C THR A 180 -8.66 3.68 -15.95
N GLY A 181 -7.72 4.62 -15.91
CA GLY A 181 -7.98 6.06 -15.85
C GLY A 181 -8.41 6.57 -14.47
N LEU A 182 -8.51 5.71 -13.45
CA LEU A 182 -8.90 6.10 -12.10
C LEU A 182 -7.71 6.59 -11.28
N THR A 183 -7.89 7.68 -10.54
CA THR A 183 -6.87 8.28 -9.66
C THR A 183 -7.16 8.08 -8.17
N VAL A 184 -8.15 7.24 -7.84
CA VAL A 184 -8.50 6.88 -6.46
C VAL A 184 -7.32 6.21 -5.74
N ARG A 185 -7.22 6.44 -4.43
CA ARG A 185 -6.07 6.02 -3.61
C ARG A 185 -6.55 5.27 -2.36
N PRO A 186 -7.13 4.05 -2.50
CA PRO A 186 -7.51 3.26 -1.33
C PRO A 186 -6.30 2.94 -0.46
N SER A 187 -6.52 2.93 0.86
CA SER A 187 -5.53 2.39 1.79
C SER A 187 -5.58 0.87 1.80
N CYS A 188 -4.45 0.24 2.13
CA CYS A 188 -4.41 -1.21 2.28
C CYS A 188 -5.38 -1.69 3.38
N ASP A 189 -5.44 -0.96 4.51
CA ASP A 189 -6.32 -1.29 5.63
C ASP A 189 -7.79 -1.29 5.26
N GLU A 190 -8.24 -0.31 4.47
CA GLU A 190 -9.62 -0.24 4.00
C GLU A 190 -9.99 -1.50 3.18
N LEU A 191 -9.13 -1.86 2.23
CA LEU A 191 -9.34 -3.04 1.37
C LEU A 191 -9.31 -4.35 2.18
N LEU A 192 -8.35 -4.48 3.10
CA LEU A 192 -8.22 -5.66 3.96
C LEU A 192 -9.41 -5.78 4.91
N ALA A 193 -9.87 -4.69 5.52
CA ALA A 193 -11.01 -4.68 6.40
C ALA A 193 -12.29 -5.13 5.68
N ALA A 194 -12.52 -4.63 4.47
CA ALA A 194 -13.68 -5.04 3.65
C ALA A 194 -13.61 -6.51 3.25
N ALA A 195 -12.45 -6.98 2.79
CA ALA A 195 -12.23 -8.38 2.43
C ALA A 195 -12.39 -9.33 3.60
N ALA A 196 -12.18 -8.84 4.83
CA ALA A 196 -12.23 -9.64 6.02
C ALA A 196 -13.60 -9.81 6.67
N LEU A 197 -14.60 -9.03 6.25
CA LEU A 197 -15.96 -9.09 6.79
C LEU A 197 -16.55 -10.51 6.89
N PRO A 198 -16.29 -11.45 5.94
CA PRO A 198 -16.80 -12.82 6.01
C PRO A 198 -16.09 -13.74 7.00
N PHE A 199 -14.93 -13.36 7.58
CA PHE A 199 -14.10 -14.25 8.40
C PHE A 199 -14.13 -13.85 9.88
N GLU A 200 -14.71 -14.69 10.74
CA GLU A 200 -14.86 -14.40 12.18
C GLU A 200 -13.52 -14.23 12.90
N SER A 201 -12.51 -15.02 12.53
CA SER A 201 -11.16 -14.96 13.10
C SER A 201 -10.50 -13.59 12.91
N TRP A 202 -10.83 -12.86 11.84
CA TRP A 202 -10.33 -11.50 11.64
C TRP A 202 -10.84 -10.54 12.71
N LYS A 203 -12.08 -10.74 13.18
CA LYS A 203 -12.69 -9.93 14.25
C LYS A 203 -12.11 -10.32 15.61
N ALA A 204 -11.97 -11.62 15.85
CA ALA A 204 -11.60 -12.18 17.14
C ALA A 204 -10.09 -12.11 17.46
N ASP A 205 -9.21 -12.21 16.46
CA ASP A 205 -7.76 -12.30 16.68
C ASP A 205 -6.99 -11.11 16.08
N ALA A 206 -6.52 -10.22 16.94
CA ALA A 206 -5.70 -9.07 16.55
C ALA A 206 -4.38 -9.50 15.89
N ASN A 207 -3.85 -10.68 16.21
CA ASN A 207 -2.61 -11.18 15.62
C ASN A 207 -2.77 -11.52 14.13
N VAL A 208 -3.97 -11.96 13.71
CA VAL A 208 -4.23 -12.22 12.27
C VAL A 208 -4.18 -10.91 11.49
N ARG A 209 -4.81 -9.85 12.01
CA ARG A 209 -4.80 -8.52 11.37
C ARG A 209 -3.39 -7.97 11.25
N GLY A 210 -2.64 -7.99 12.36
CA GLY A 210 -1.24 -7.56 12.38
C GLY A 210 -0.38 -8.36 11.40
N ALA A 211 -0.52 -9.68 11.38
CA ALA A 211 0.24 -10.54 10.47
C ALA A 211 -0.06 -10.26 8.98
N VAL A 212 -1.33 -10.03 8.62
CA VAL A 212 -1.69 -9.69 7.24
C VAL A 212 -1.17 -8.30 6.87
N ALA A 213 -1.30 -7.31 7.77
CA ALA A 213 -0.79 -5.97 7.54
C ALA A 213 0.74 -5.98 7.32
N THR A 214 1.49 -6.65 8.20
CA THR A 214 2.95 -6.82 8.05
C THR A 214 3.30 -7.51 6.74
N PHE A 215 2.61 -8.62 6.42
CA PHE A 215 2.82 -9.34 5.16
C PHE A 215 2.60 -8.43 3.93
N MET A 216 1.50 -7.68 3.91
CA MET A 216 1.16 -6.77 2.82
C MET A 216 2.18 -5.63 2.70
N LEU A 217 2.62 -5.03 3.81
CA LEU A 217 3.63 -3.97 3.80
C LEU A 217 4.97 -4.44 3.26
N GLU A 218 5.46 -5.61 3.69
CA GLU A 218 6.67 -6.21 3.13
C GLU A 218 6.54 -6.45 1.62
N ARG A 219 5.35 -6.86 1.16
CA ARG A 219 5.10 -7.11 -0.26
C ARG A 219 5.04 -5.81 -1.07
N LEU A 220 4.48 -4.74 -0.52
CA LEU A 220 4.53 -3.42 -1.16
C LEU A 220 5.97 -2.93 -1.28
N HIS A 221 6.75 -3.07 -0.20
CA HIS A 221 8.16 -2.71 -0.19
C HIS A 221 8.94 -3.45 -1.28
N TYR A 222 8.72 -4.77 -1.40
CA TYR A 222 9.33 -5.57 -2.46
C TYR A 222 8.92 -5.10 -3.87
N VAL A 223 7.64 -4.79 -4.10
CA VAL A 223 7.17 -4.34 -5.44
C VAL A 223 7.79 -2.99 -5.82
N LEU A 224 7.98 -2.08 -4.87
CA LEU A 224 8.62 -0.79 -5.14
C LEU A 224 10.14 -0.92 -5.34
N ASP A 225 10.79 -1.80 -4.58
CA ASP A 225 12.20 -2.15 -4.79
C ASP A 225 12.45 -2.74 -6.20
N GLN A 226 11.60 -3.67 -6.63
CA GLN A 226 11.66 -4.23 -7.99
C GLN A 226 11.40 -3.18 -9.10
N ARG A 227 10.80 -2.03 -8.78
CA ARG A 227 10.65 -0.89 -9.70
C ARG A 227 11.85 0.05 -9.71
N GLY A 228 12.89 -0.23 -8.94
CA GLY A 228 14.15 0.52 -8.91
C GLY A 228 14.16 1.70 -7.94
N HIS A 229 13.21 1.80 -7.01
CA HIS A 229 13.24 2.82 -5.97
C HIS A 229 14.28 2.48 -4.90
N ASP A 230 15.05 3.47 -4.43
CA ASP A 230 16.02 3.32 -3.33
C ASP A 230 15.31 2.85 -2.05
N ILE A 231 15.84 1.81 -1.41
CA ILE A 231 15.29 1.18 -0.20
C ILE A 231 15.05 2.18 0.94
N ARG A 232 15.90 3.20 1.09
CA ARG A 232 15.75 4.23 2.14
C ARG A 232 14.55 5.11 1.84
N ASN A 233 14.36 5.49 0.57
CA ASN A 233 13.21 6.27 0.14
C ASN A 233 11.92 5.46 0.32
N VAL A 234 11.92 4.18 -0.04
CA VAL A 234 10.78 3.28 0.17
C VAL A 234 10.42 3.21 1.66
N ARG A 235 11.41 3.02 2.53
CA ARG A 235 11.20 2.98 3.98
C ARG A 235 10.67 4.32 4.51
N ALA A 236 11.21 5.44 4.06
CA ALA A 236 10.75 6.78 4.45
C ALA A 236 9.26 6.97 4.11
N VAL A 237 8.84 6.58 2.91
CA VAL A 237 7.45 6.79 2.46
C VAL A 237 6.47 5.79 3.08
N ILE A 238 6.84 4.51 3.18
CA ILE A 238 5.94 3.47 3.72
C ILE A 238 5.91 3.52 5.25
N GLY A 239 7.08 3.62 5.89
CA GLY A 239 7.26 3.52 7.34
C GLY A 239 6.49 4.58 8.14
N ALA A 240 6.33 5.77 7.57
CA ALA A 240 5.58 6.88 8.19
C ALA A 240 4.09 6.56 8.39
N THR A 241 3.50 5.75 7.52
CA THR A 241 2.04 5.52 7.46
C THR A 241 1.60 4.17 8.02
N GLY A 242 2.53 3.27 8.36
CA GLY A 242 2.20 1.94 8.86
C GLY A 242 1.27 1.19 7.91
N SER A 243 0.15 0.66 8.41
CA SER A 243 -0.83 -0.11 7.62
C SER A 243 -1.80 0.77 6.80
N GLY A 244 -1.85 2.07 7.09
CA GLY A 244 -2.67 3.06 6.37
C GLY A 244 -2.11 3.49 5.00
N VAL A 245 -1.04 2.84 4.53
CA VAL A 245 -0.37 3.17 3.26
C VAL A 245 -1.34 3.07 2.09
N LYS A 246 -1.35 4.13 1.27
CA LYS A 246 -2.03 4.19 -0.03
C LYS A 246 -1.00 3.92 -1.12
N PRO A 247 -1.03 2.78 -1.83
CA PRO A 247 0.04 2.39 -2.76
C PRO A 247 0.32 3.41 -3.86
N LEU A 248 -0.72 3.96 -4.50
CA LEU A 248 -0.57 4.96 -5.56
C LEU A 248 0.07 6.26 -5.03
N GLU A 249 -0.27 6.67 -3.81
CA GLU A 249 0.34 7.82 -3.15
C GLU A 249 1.82 7.58 -2.87
N ALA A 250 2.15 6.39 -2.35
CA ALA A 250 3.52 6.00 -2.08
C ALA A 250 4.39 6.04 -3.36
N ARG A 251 3.87 5.54 -4.50
CA ARG A 251 4.54 5.65 -5.79
C ARG A 251 4.84 7.10 -6.16
N ARG A 252 3.82 7.96 -6.13
CA ARG A 252 3.95 9.36 -6.54
C ARG A 252 4.93 10.14 -5.65
N LYS A 253 4.97 9.83 -4.35
CA LYS A 253 5.98 10.37 -3.42
C LYS A 253 7.40 9.90 -3.79
N LEU A 254 7.57 8.61 -4.08
CA LEU A 254 8.86 8.02 -4.44
C LEU A 254 9.41 8.47 -5.80
N GLU A 255 8.56 8.91 -6.72
CA GLU A 255 8.98 9.49 -7.99
C GLU A 255 9.65 10.85 -7.84
N VAL A 256 9.35 11.56 -6.75
CA VAL A 256 9.78 12.94 -6.52
C VAL A 256 10.83 13.06 -5.43
N LEU A 257 10.76 12.20 -4.40
CA LEU A 257 11.65 12.22 -3.25
C LEU A 257 13.16 12.24 -3.61
N PRO A 258 13.66 11.46 -4.60
CA PRO A 258 15.07 11.46 -4.97
C PRO A 258 15.63 12.83 -5.37
N ASP A 259 14.81 13.73 -5.91
CA ASP A 259 15.25 15.06 -6.31
C ASP A 259 15.61 15.96 -5.12
N PHE A 260 15.10 15.61 -3.93
CA PHE A 260 15.33 16.35 -2.70
C PHE A 260 16.44 15.74 -1.86
N THR A 261 16.65 14.42 -1.93
CA THR A 261 17.56 13.70 -1.02
C THR A 261 19.02 14.16 -1.12
N GLU A 262 19.43 14.71 -2.26
CA GLU A 262 20.80 15.23 -2.43
C GLU A 262 21.00 16.68 -2.01
N SER A 263 19.92 17.44 -1.84
CA SER A 263 20.02 18.87 -1.49
C SER A 263 20.51 19.06 -0.04
N SER A 264 21.34 20.09 0.17
CA SER A 264 21.83 20.47 1.50
C SER A 264 20.69 20.76 2.48
N ASP A 265 19.67 21.44 1.98
CA ASP A 265 18.54 21.92 2.79
C ASP A 265 17.69 20.75 3.28
N PHE A 266 17.50 19.73 2.44
CA PHE A 266 16.78 18.53 2.81
C PHE A 266 17.57 17.63 3.76
N LYS A 267 18.90 17.52 3.58
CA LYS A 267 19.77 16.82 4.55
C LYS A 267 19.71 17.49 5.92
N GLN A 268 19.72 18.82 5.97
CA GLN A 268 19.53 19.58 7.21
C GLN A 268 18.15 19.36 7.82
N LEU A 269 17.08 19.41 7.01
CA LEU A 269 15.72 19.11 7.48
C LEU A 269 15.66 17.71 8.10
N ALA A 270 16.21 16.70 7.43
CA ALA A 270 16.14 15.32 7.87
C ALA A 270 16.87 15.10 9.21
N MET A 271 18.03 15.73 9.42
CA MET A 271 18.72 15.75 10.72
C MET A 271 17.90 16.46 11.80
N ALA A 272 17.34 17.64 11.47
CA ALA A 272 16.50 18.39 12.39
C ALA A 272 15.24 17.59 12.76
N PHE A 273 14.66 16.87 11.79
CA PHE A 273 13.49 16.04 11.98
C PHE A 273 13.74 14.83 12.89
N LYS A 274 14.92 14.19 12.80
CA LYS A 274 15.32 13.14 13.77
C LYS A 274 15.25 13.65 15.21
N ARG A 275 15.65 14.91 15.45
CA ARG A 275 15.53 15.55 16.78
C ARG A 275 14.08 15.83 17.15
N VAL A 276 13.27 16.32 16.21
CA VAL A 276 11.82 16.53 16.42
C VAL A 276 11.15 15.23 16.86
N ARG A 277 11.40 14.11 16.17
CA ARG A 277 10.82 12.79 16.51
C ARG A 277 11.25 12.30 17.89
N ASN A 278 12.53 12.39 18.20
CA ASN A 278 13.08 11.95 19.49
C ASN A 278 12.49 12.72 20.68
N ILE A 279 12.03 13.95 20.47
CA ILE A 279 11.41 14.76 21.51
C ILE A 279 9.88 14.59 21.49
N ALA A 280 9.29 14.51 20.30
CA ALA A 280 7.86 14.30 20.13
C ALA A 280 7.37 12.94 20.65
N CYS A 281 8.25 11.95 20.83
CA CYS A 281 7.88 10.67 21.42
C CYS A 281 7.63 10.74 22.94
N ASP A 282 8.05 11.81 23.62
CA ASP A 282 7.74 12.06 25.04
C ASP A 282 6.27 12.47 25.26
N LEU A 283 5.52 12.73 24.18
CA LEU A 283 4.08 12.98 24.20
C LEU A 283 3.36 11.88 23.41
N SER A 284 2.55 11.09 24.11
CA SER A 284 1.75 10.04 23.46
C SER A 284 0.72 10.64 22.51
N ASP A 285 0.31 9.87 21.49
CA ASP A 285 -0.73 10.34 20.56
C ASP A 285 -2.08 10.61 21.24
N ALA A 286 -2.38 9.88 22.32
CA ALA A 286 -3.58 10.08 23.12
C ALA A 286 -3.53 11.43 23.85
N ASP A 287 -2.41 11.71 24.53
CA ASP A 287 -2.21 12.95 25.29
C ASP A 287 -2.17 14.16 24.36
N TYR A 288 -1.52 14.04 23.20
CA TYR A 288 -1.54 15.08 22.17
C TYR A 288 -2.97 15.40 21.71
N ASN A 289 -3.74 14.36 21.36
CA ASN A 289 -5.11 14.54 20.87
C ASN A 289 -6.03 15.14 21.94
N GLU A 290 -5.82 14.81 23.20
CA GLU A 290 -6.52 15.43 24.32
C GLU A 290 -6.14 16.91 24.44
N ALA A 291 -4.85 17.24 24.43
CA ALA A 291 -4.36 18.59 24.59
C ALA A 291 -4.79 19.52 23.44
N GLU A 292 -4.81 19.03 22.19
CA GLU A 292 -5.34 19.77 21.04
C GLU A 292 -6.83 20.11 21.17
N ARG A 293 -7.61 19.27 21.86
CA ARG A 293 -9.04 19.53 22.11
C ARG A 293 -9.25 20.47 23.29
N SER A 294 -8.47 20.31 24.36
CA SER A 294 -8.67 21.06 25.60
C SER A 294 -8.07 22.46 25.56
N GLN A 295 -6.96 22.67 24.84
CA GLN A 295 -6.22 23.93 24.79
C GLN A 295 -5.68 24.21 23.37
N PRO A 296 -6.54 24.45 22.37
CA PRO A 296 -6.10 24.55 20.97
C PRO A 296 -5.16 25.74 20.69
N ASP A 297 -5.23 26.80 21.48
CA ASP A 297 -4.37 27.98 21.32
C ASP A 297 -2.96 27.73 21.85
N LEU A 298 -2.03 27.36 20.96
CA LEU A 298 -0.61 27.28 21.28
C LEU A 298 0.01 28.68 21.44
N ASN A 299 -0.42 29.66 20.66
CA ASN A 299 0.27 30.95 20.57
C ASN A 299 0.25 31.70 21.90
N GLY A 300 -0.84 31.59 22.66
CA GLY A 300 -0.96 32.13 24.01
C GLY A 300 -0.07 31.45 25.07
N LEU A 301 0.44 30.24 24.80
CA LEU A 301 1.27 29.45 25.71
C LEU A 301 2.77 29.54 25.39
N LEU A 302 3.13 29.95 24.17
CA LEU A 302 4.51 30.08 23.72
C LEU A 302 5.08 31.45 24.13
N THR A 303 6.24 31.43 24.80
CA THR A 303 6.87 32.60 25.40
C THR A 303 8.00 33.15 24.54
N GLU A 304 8.75 32.28 23.86
CA GLU A 304 9.95 32.66 23.12
C GLU A 304 9.64 33.00 21.66
N ASP A 305 10.39 33.93 21.07
CA ASP A 305 10.20 34.33 19.67
C ASP A 305 10.48 33.19 18.69
N ALA A 306 11.44 32.32 18.99
CA ALA A 306 11.76 31.15 18.17
C ALA A 306 10.60 30.13 18.11
N GLU A 307 9.83 29.98 19.20
CA GLU A 307 8.66 29.12 19.26
C GLU A 307 7.54 29.66 18.37
N ARG A 308 7.24 30.96 18.52
CA ARG A 308 6.21 31.65 17.74
C ARG A 308 6.55 31.66 16.26
N GLN A 309 7.83 31.83 15.92
CA GLN A 309 8.29 31.72 14.53
C GLN A 309 8.04 30.31 13.99
N LEU A 310 8.41 29.25 14.72
CA LEU A 310 8.19 27.88 14.26
C LEU A 310 6.69 27.57 14.12
N LEU A 311 5.86 28.01 15.07
CA LEU A 311 4.40 27.88 14.97
C LEU A 311 3.85 28.59 13.72
N ALA A 312 4.27 29.83 13.47
CA ALA A 312 3.84 30.58 12.30
C ALA A 312 4.24 29.89 10.99
N GLU A 313 5.43 29.29 10.94
CA GLU A 313 5.90 28.53 9.79
C GLU A 313 5.06 27.26 9.56
N VAL A 314 4.69 26.56 10.64
CA VAL A 314 3.77 25.39 10.60
C VAL A 314 2.40 25.82 10.10
N GLU A 315 1.80 26.86 10.67
CA GLU A 315 0.48 27.37 10.28
C GLU A 315 0.44 27.85 8.82
N ALA A 316 1.52 28.47 8.33
CA ALA A 316 1.60 28.94 6.95
C ALA A 316 1.69 27.79 5.93
N ARG A 317 2.33 26.68 6.29
CA ARG A 317 2.65 25.57 5.36
C ARG A 317 1.72 24.38 5.47
N GLN A 318 1.15 24.14 6.65
CA GLN A 318 0.19 23.08 6.90
C GLN A 318 -0.91 23.00 5.84
N PRO A 319 -1.64 24.09 5.50
CA PRO A 319 -2.71 24.00 4.50
C PRO A 319 -2.19 23.63 3.10
N VAL A 320 -0.94 24.00 2.76
CA VAL A 320 -0.35 23.67 1.45
C VAL A 320 0.05 22.19 1.39
N ILE A 321 0.62 21.66 2.47
CA ILE A 321 1.00 20.26 2.56
C ILE A 321 -0.26 19.38 2.60
N GLU A 322 -1.25 19.74 3.39
CA GLU A 322 -2.52 19.01 3.48
C GLU A 322 -3.28 19.02 2.15
N ASP A 323 -3.32 20.15 1.42
CA ASP A 323 -3.89 20.23 0.06
C ASP A 323 -3.21 19.25 -0.92
N VAL A 324 -1.87 19.16 -0.88
CA VAL A 324 -1.09 18.21 -1.70
C VAL A 324 -1.41 16.75 -1.35
N ILE A 325 -1.58 16.43 -0.07
CA ILE A 325 -1.94 15.07 0.40
C ILE A 325 -3.38 14.72 -0.01
N ASP A 326 -4.32 15.65 0.18
CA ASP A 326 -5.74 15.47 -0.12
C ASP A 326 -5.99 15.36 -1.63
N ALA A 327 -5.36 16.23 -2.43
CA ALA A 327 -5.36 16.12 -3.89
C ALA A 327 -4.62 14.84 -4.34
N GLY A 328 -3.59 14.45 -3.59
CA GLY A 328 -2.67 13.34 -3.86
C GLY A 328 -1.87 13.53 -5.15
N GLU A 329 -1.58 14.78 -5.48
CA GLU A 329 -0.88 15.25 -6.66
C GLU A 329 0.12 16.34 -6.26
N ASP A 330 1.13 16.58 -7.09
CA ASP A 330 2.16 17.59 -6.83
C ASP A 330 2.90 17.43 -5.48
N PHE A 331 3.33 16.20 -5.17
CA PHE A 331 4.17 15.93 -3.99
C PHE A 331 5.48 16.73 -4.00
N ARG A 332 5.92 17.22 -5.16
CA ARG A 332 7.08 18.12 -5.27
C ARG A 332 6.85 19.39 -4.47
N ARG A 333 5.69 20.03 -4.64
CA ARG A 333 5.32 21.20 -3.84
C ARG A 333 5.27 20.88 -2.35
N GLY A 334 4.71 19.73 -1.97
CA GLY A 334 4.70 19.26 -0.58
C GLY A 334 6.10 19.15 0.03
N PHE A 335 7.02 18.45 -0.63
CA PHE A 335 8.41 18.31 -0.18
C PHE A 335 9.17 19.65 -0.20
N SER A 336 8.93 20.52 -1.18
CA SER A 336 9.50 21.88 -1.22
C SER A 336 9.04 22.74 -0.05
N GLU A 337 7.77 22.67 0.35
CA GLU A 337 7.29 23.39 1.55
C GLU A 337 7.90 22.80 2.83
N ALA A 338 7.99 21.48 2.93
CA ALA A 338 8.61 20.81 4.07
C ALA A 338 10.08 21.20 4.25
N ALA A 339 10.85 21.31 3.16
CA ALA A 339 12.26 21.74 3.19
C ALA A 339 12.46 23.10 3.86
N LYS A 340 11.48 24.00 3.78
CA LYS A 340 11.56 25.34 4.38
C LYS A 340 11.46 25.36 5.90
N PHE A 341 11.07 24.27 6.55
CA PHE A 341 11.06 24.18 8.02
C PHE A 341 12.48 24.19 8.62
N GLY A 342 13.50 23.76 7.88
CA GLY A 342 14.86 23.57 8.37
C GLY A 342 15.41 24.74 9.21
N PRO A 343 15.42 25.99 8.68
CA PRO A 343 15.89 27.16 9.43
C PRO A 343 15.15 27.42 10.74
N ALA A 344 13.81 27.33 10.73
CA ALA A 344 12.98 27.59 11.90
C ALA A 344 13.16 26.51 12.99
N VAL A 345 13.28 25.24 12.58
CA VAL A 345 13.53 24.12 13.50
C VAL A 345 14.93 24.22 14.12
N ASN A 346 15.94 24.57 13.32
CA ASN A 346 17.30 24.76 13.82
C ASN A 346 17.36 25.90 14.85
N ARG A 347 16.69 27.03 14.57
CA ARG A 347 16.60 28.16 15.50
C ARG A 347 15.89 27.78 16.79
N PHE A 348 14.74 27.12 16.69
CA PHE A 348 14.01 26.60 17.85
C PHE A 348 14.92 25.77 18.74
N PHE A 349 15.66 24.83 18.19
CA PHE A 349 16.56 23.99 18.98
C PHE A 349 17.82 24.68 19.52
N ALA A 350 18.21 25.83 18.97
CA ALA A 350 19.32 26.63 19.46
C ALA A 350 18.89 27.53 20.63
N GLU A 351 17.66 28.04 20.59
CA GLU A 351 17.14 29.05 21.54
C GLU A 351 16.20 28.47 22.60
N VAL A 352 15.58 27.32 22.35
CA VAL A 352 14.49 26.78 23.19
C VAL A 352 14.85 25.42 23.77
N PHE A 353 14.77 25.31 25.10
CA PHE A 353 14.90 24.03 25.80
C PHE A 353 13.54 23.40 26.04
N VAL A 354 13.26 22.23 25.46
CA VAL A 354 11.90 21.64 25.53
C VAL A 354 11.57 21.12 26.94
N MET A 355 12.54 20.53 27.62
CA MET A 355 12.34 19.86 28.91
C MET A 355 12.44 20.83 30.09
N VAL A 356 11.52 21.78 30.18
CA VAL A 356 11.44 22.72 31.31
C VAL A 356 10.64 22.20 32.50
N ASP A 357 10.86 22.82 33.66
CA ASP A 357 10.19 22.51 34.91
C ASP A 357 8.69 22.86 34.88
N ASP A 358 8.33 23.94 34.17
CA ASP A 358 6.93 24.32 34.00
C ASP A 358 6.19 23.30 33.12
N PRO A 359 5.23 22.54 33.66
CA PRO A 359 4.53 21.50 32.92
C PRO A 359 3.68 22.06 31.79
N VAL A 360 3.16 23.29 31.91
CA VAL A 360 2.31 23.92 30.90
C VAL A 360 3.15 24.27 29.67
N ILE A 361 4.30 24.92 29.88
CA ILE A 361 5.23 25.29 28.80
C ILE A 361 5.82 24.03 28.15
N ARG A 362 6.20 23.02 28.95
CA ARG A 362 6.72 21.75 28.44
C ARG A 362 5.72 21.07 27.50
N VAL A 363 4.46 20.96 27.91
CA VAL A 363 3.40 20.36 27.06
C VAL A 363 3.17 21.19 25.81
N ALA A 364 3.17 22.53 25.89
CA ALA A 364 3.03 23.40 24.72
C ALA A 364 4.15 23.19 23.69
N ARG A 365 5.41 23.11 24.15
CA ARG A 365 6.57 22.83 23.28
C ARG A 365 6.52 21.43 22.68
N LEU A 366 6.16 20.40 23.46
CA LEU A 366 5.98 19.04 22.96
C LEU A 366 4.87 18.94 21.91
N ARG A 367 3.76 19.67 22.09
CA ARG A 367 2.68 19.76 21.11
C ARG A 367 3.14 20.40 19.80
N LEU A 368 3.93 21.47 19.86
CA LEU A 368 4.50 22.10 18.67
C LEU A 368 5.37 21.10 17.89
N MET A 369 6.23 20.35 18.59
CA MET A 369 7.05 19.29 17.98
C MET A 369 6.18 18.18 17.39
N LYS A 370 5.14 17.75 18.10
CA LYS A 370 4.23 16.69 17.65
C LYS A 370 3.40 17.11 16.43
N ARG A 371 2.96 18.37 16.37
CA ARG A 371 2.26 18.93 15.21
C ARG A 371 3.17 18.94 13.97
N LEU A 372 4.40 19.39 14.13
CA LEU A 372 5.41 19.36 13.06
C LEU A 372 5.75 17.92 12.64
N GLU A 373 5.95 17.01 13.60
CA GLU A 373 6.18 15.59 13.35
C GLU A 373 5.07 15.02 12.46
N ARG A 374 3.81 15.14 12.91
CA ARG A 374 2.65 14.61 12.18
C ARG A 374 2.53 15.21 10.79
N LEU A 375 2.78 16.51 10.63
CA LEU A 375 2.70 17.18 9.33
C LEU A 375 3.73 16.63 8.33
N ILE A 376 4.99 16.45 8.75
CA ILE A 376 6.04 15.91 7.88
C ILE A 376 5.84 14.42 7.62
N LEU A 377 5.41 13.63 8.62
CA LEU A 377 5.11 12.20 8.44
C LEU A 377 3.96 11.94 7.44
N GLN A 378 3.08 12.91 7.19
CA GLN A 378 2.11 12.78 6.10
C GLN A 378 2.80 12.70 4.73
N LEU A 379 3.98 13.29 4.55
CA LEU A 379 4.75 13.23 3.31
C LEU A 379 5.67 12.00 3.31
N ALA A 380 6.61 11.94 4.24
CA ALA A 380 7.55 10.84 4.43
C ALA A 380 8.26 10.97 5.78
N ASP A 381 8.74 9.85 6.30
CA ASP A 381 9.71 9.83 7.39
C ASP A 381 11.10 10.15 6.86
N VAL A 382 11.38 11.44 6.70
CA VAL A 382 12.65 11.93 6.15
C VAL A 382 13.86 11.56 7.01
N SER A 383 13.65 11.15 8.28
CA SER A 383 14.75 10.72 9.15
C SER A 383 15.42 9.41 8.69
N GLU A 384 14.72 8.58 7.92
CA GLU A 384 15.26 7.33 7.34
C GLU A 384 16.21 7.56 6.15
N ILE A 385 16.34 8.80 5.68
CA ILE A 385 17.12 9.15 4.47
C ILE A 385 18.57 9.51 4.84
N VAL A 386 18.82 9.97 6.07
CA VAL A 386 20.15 10.43 6.51
C VAL A 386 21.08 9.24 6.74
N VAL A 387 22.23 9.25 6.08
CA VAL A 387 23.35 8.34 6.38
C VAL A 387 24.00 8.83 7.67
N GLU A 388 24.16 7.97 8.67
CA GLU A 388 25.05 8.25 9.80
C GLU A 388 26.47 8.38 9.25
N VAL A 389 26.99 9.60 9.19
CA VAL A 389 28.42 9.83 8.95
C VAL A 389 29.14 9.54 10.25
N GLY A 390 29.70 8.33 10.37
CA GLY A 390 30.50 7.81 11.50
C GLY A 390 29.89 6.50 12.01
N GLU A 391 30.37 5.33 11.60
CA GLU A 391 31.57 4.70 12.19
C GLU A 391 32.42 3.83 11.22
N ASP A 392 32.18 3.83 9.90
CA ASP A 392 32.91 2.92 8.99
C ASP A 392 34.17 3.51 8.30
N ASP A 393 34.54 4.77 8.56
CA ASP A 393 35.68 5.44 7.89
C ASP A 393 36.93 5.63 8.77
N ALA A 394 37.06 4.88 9.88
CA ALA A 394 38.19 5.00 10.82
C ALA A 394 39.07 3.74 10.98
N SER A 395 38.94 2.72 10.12
CA SER A 395 39.79 1.50 10.22
C SER A 395 40.77 1.26 9.06
N HIS A 396 40.93 2.20 8.14
CA HIS A 396 41.91 2.05 7.04
C HIS A 396 42.83 3.24 6.85
N VAL A 397 43.43 3.72 7.94
CA VAL A 397 44.70 4.46 7.85
C VAL A 397 45.56 4.09 9.05
N THR A 398 46.37 3.03 8.93
CA THR A 398 47.67 2.90 9.60
C THR A 398 48.40 1.66 9.08
N GLU A 399 49.70 1.85 8.82
CA GLU A 399 50.74 0.83 8.63
C GLU A 399 50.88 0.15 7.26
N GLY A 400 51.55 0.88 6.37
CA GLY A 400 52.27 0.34 5.22
C GLY A 400 53.65 1.00 5.07
N VAL A 401 54.43 1.07 6.15
CA VAL A 401 55.87 1.42 6.10
C VAL A 401 56.65 0.12 6.01
N GLY A 402 57.55 0.06 5.04
CA GLY A 402 58.06 -1.18 4.48
C GLY A 402 58.93 -2.01 5.41
N ASN A 403 59.10 -3.28 5.02
CA ASN A 403 60.41 -3.88 5.14
C ASN A 403 60.65 -4.92 4.05
N VAL A 404 61.67 -4.63 3.26
CA VAL A 404 62.32 -5.51 2.30
C VAL A 404 63.08 -6.58 3.10
N THR A 405 62.81 -7.85 2.87
CA THR A 405 63.80 -8.91 3.12
C THR A 405 63.78 -9.97 2.02
N ARG A 406 64.99 -10.27 1.56
CA ARG A 406 65.42 -11.30 0.60
C ARG A 406 65.47 -12.68 1.27
N SER A 407 65.75 -13.69 0.42
CA SER A 407 66.20 -15.08 0.67
C SER A 407 65.11 -16.01 1.24
N GLU A 408 64.89 -17.23 0.74
CA GLU A 408 65.65 -18.15 -0.12
C GLU A 408 64.68 -18.99 -0.97
#